data_AF-A0AA43GVY2-F1
#
_entry.id   AF-A0AA43GVY2-F1
#
_cell.length_a   1.000
_cell.length_b   1.000
_cell.length_c   1.000
_cell.angle_alpha   90.00
_cell.angle_beta   90.00
_cell.angle_gamma   90.00
#
_symmetry.space_group_name_H-M   'P 1'
#
loop_
_entity.id
_entity.type
_entity.pdbx_description
1 polymer ?
#
loop_
_entity_poly.entity_id
_entity_poly.type
_entity_poly.pdbx_seq_one_letter_code
_entity_poly.pdbx_strand_id
1 'polypeptide(L)' 'MWRVSVICSGDAWKQQGASFKIRSDKYQGECIASKKMPDGTRIMEYKIEDVSDAEAFQEECANLPGFTAEFESL' A
#
# COMPACT_ATOMS: atom_id res chain seq x y z
N MET A 1 -15.92 2.97 -4.79
CA MET A 1 -14.48 3.25 -4.85
C MET A 1 -13.92 3.12 -3.44
N TRP A 2 -12.73 2.55 -3.33
CA TRP A 2 -12.09 2.25 -2.05
C TRP A 2 -10.71 2.88 -2.00
N ARG A 3 -10.33 3.38 -0.83
CA ARG A 3 -8.99 3.87 -0.53
C ARG A 3 -8.24 2.78 0.21
N VAL A 4 -7.09 2.35 -0.30
CA VAL A 4 -6.14 1.49 0.44
C VAL A 4 -4.95 2.35 0.87
N SER A 5 -4.78 2.49 2.18
CA SER A 5 -3.68 3.21 2.80
C SER A 5 -2.62 2.20 3.25
N VAL A 6 -1.41 2.33 2.71
CA VAL A 6 -0.27 1.46 3.04
C VAL A 6 0.81 2.29 3.71
N ILE A 7 1.26 1.85 4.88
CA ILE A 7 2.28 2.52 5.68
C ILE A 7 3.43 1.56 5.96
N CYS A 8 4.67 2.02 5.79
CA CYS A 8 5.86 1.26 6.15
C CYS A 8 6.98 2.17 6.64
N SER A 9 7.91 1.61 7.43
CA SER A 9 9.13 2.33 7.83
C SER A 9 10.12 2.40 6.67
N GLY A 10 11.09 3.33 6.76
CA GLY A 10 12.15 3.45 5.76
C GLY A 10 12.99 2.17 5.59
N ASP A 11 13.18 1.41 6.67
CA ASP A 11 13.94 0.17 6.63
C ASP A 11 13.14 -1.01 6.07
N ALA A 12 11.84 -1.08 6.38
CA ALA A 12 10.94 -2.02 5.73
C ALA A 12 10.88 -1.76 4.22
N TRP A 13 10.81 -0.49 3.81
CA TRP A 13 10.83 -0.12 2.40
C TRP A 13 12.11 -0.52 1.68
N LYS A 14 13.30 -0.37 2.30
CA LYS A 14 14.57 -0.82 1.68
C LYS A 14 14.58 -2.33 1.43
N GLN A 15 13.98 -3.10 2.33
CA GLN A 15 13.97 -4.57 2.25
C GLN A 15 12.86 -5.11 1.35
N GLN A 16 11.66 -4.54 1.44
CA GLN A 16 10.44 -5.10 0.83
C GLN A 16 9.85 -4.20 -0.26
N GLY A 17 10.39 -3.00 -0.50
CA GLY A 17 9.80 -2.04 -1.44
C GLY A 17 9.77 -2.54 -2.89
N ALA A 18 10.71 -3.40 -3.30
CA ALA A 18 10.64 -4.07 -4.60
C ALA A 18 9.47 -5.06 -4.66
N SER A 19 9.33 -5.91 -3.63
CA SER A 19 8.21 -6.86 -3.50
C SER A 19 6.86 -6.15 -3.46
N PHE A 20 6.78 -5.02 -2.74
CA PHE A 20 5.58 -4.18 -2.69
C PHE A 20 5.17 -3.68 -4.07
N LYS A 21 6.11 -3.12 -4.85
CA LYS A 21 5.82 -2.62 -6.21
C LYS A 21 5.29 -3.71 -7.13
N ILE A 22 5.88 -4.91 -7.08
CA ILE A 22 5.40 -6.05 -7.86
C ILE A 22 3.95 -6.41 -7.47
N ARG A 23 3.59 -6.33 -6.19
CA ARG A 23 2.22 -6.57 -5.73
C ARG A 23 1.29 -5.45 -6.17
N SER A 24 1.67 -4.18 -5.99
CA SER A 24 0.83 -3.05 -6.40
C SER A 24 0.53 -3.06 -7.90
N ASP A 25 1.47 -3.50 -8.74
CA ASP A 25 1.29 -3.56 -10.19
C ASP A 25 0.28 -4.64 -10.63
N LYS A 26 -0.05 -5.62 -9.77
CA LYS A 26 -1.09 -6.63 -10.05
C LYS A 26 -2.49 -6.04 -10.01
N TYR A 27 -2.70 -5.03 -9.18
CA TYR A 27 -4.01 -4.44 -8.95
C TYR A 27 -4.14 -3.20 -9.85
N GLN A 28 -5.31 -3.02 -10.46
CA GLN A 28 -5.58 -1.82 -11.27
C GLN A 28 -5.86 -0.59 -10.39
N GLY A 29 -5.04 -0.41 -9.34
CA GLY A 29 -5.15 0.69 -8.39
C GLY A 29 -4.43 1.94 -8.89
N GLU A 30 -5.11 3.08 -8.85
CA GLU A 30 -4.49 4.38 -9.09
C GLU A 30 -3.76 4.82 -7.82
N CYS A 31 -2.44 5.05 -7.89
CA CYS A 31 -1.70 5.64 -6.78
C CYS A 31 -2.06 7.13 -6.66
N ILE A 32 -2.90 7.48 -5.69
CA ILE A 32 -3.40 8.84 -5.49
C ILE A 32 -2.53 9.65 -4.52
N ALA A 33 -1.72 8.99 -3.69
CA ALA A 33 -0.71 9.66 -2.88
C ALA A 33 0.50 8.77 -2.60
N SER A 34 1.68 9.40 -2.54
CA SER A 34 2.91 8.77 -2.06
C SER A 34 3.75 9.80 -1.32
N LYS A 35 3.86 9.65 0.00
CA LYS A 35 4.56 10.57 0.89
C LYS A 35 5.68 9.85 1.61
N LYS A 36 6.86 10.48 1.65
CA LYS A 36 7.98 10.08 2.51
C LYS A 36 8.14 11.13 3.60
N MET A 37 7.97 10.71 4.84
CA MET A 37 8.10 11.54 6.03
C MET A 37 9.58 11.75 6.41
N PRO A 38 9.92 12.80 7.18
CA PRO A 38 11.30 13.09 7.59
C PRO A 38 11.97 11.97 8.42
N ASP A 39 11.17 11.23 9.19
CA ASP A 39 11.60 10.05 9.97
C ASP A 39 11.83 8.80 9.10
N GLY A 40 11.60 8.90 7.78
CA GLY A 40 11.74 7.81 6.83
C GLY A 40 10.48 6.97 6.64
N THR A 41 9.42 7.20 7.42
CA THR A 41 8.11 6.55 7.23
C THR A 41 7.55 6.89 5.85
N ARG A 42 6.92 5.92 5.20
CA ARG A 42 6.27 6.09 3.91
C ARG A 42 4.80 5.78 4.03
N ILE A 43 3.98 6.63 3.43
CA ILE A 43 2.53 6.51 3.37
C ILE A 43 2.16 6.54 1.90
N MET A 44 1.51 5.50 1.41
CA MET A 44 1.04 5.39 0.03
C MET A 44 -0.46 5.12 0.06
N GLU A 45 -1.20 5.80 -0.81
CA GLU A 45 -2.65 5.68 -0.89
C GLU A 45 -3.03 5.29 -2.32
N TYR A 46 -3.83 4.24 -2.44
CA TYR A 46 -4.30 3.72 -3.71
C TYR A 46 -5.82 3.81 -3.77
N LYS A 47 -6.33 4.25 -4.91
CA LYS A 47 -7.75 4.18 -5.25
C LYS A 47 -8.00 2.91 -6.06
N ILE A 48 -8.89 2.06 -5.57
CA ILE A 48 -9.27 0.80 -6.21
C ILE A 48 -10.80 0.78 -6.39
N GLU A 49 -11.27 0.37 -7.56
CA GLU A 49 -12.70 0.39 -7.90
C GLU A 49 -13.47 -0.77 -7.25
N ASP A 50 -12.92 -1.99 -7.31
CA ASP A 50 -13.52 -3.20 -6.77
C ASP A 50 -13.16 -3.42 -5.30
N VAL A 51 -14.15 -3.83 -4.48
CA VAL A 51 -13.93 -4.07 -3.04
C VAL A 51 -13.06 -5.29 -2.79
N SER A 52 -13.22 -6.34 -3.60
CA SER A 52 -12.48 -7.60 -3.46
C SER A 52 -11.00 -7.38 -3.80
N ASP A 53 -10.73 -6.58 -4.83
CA ASP A 53 -9.36 -6.16 -5.15
C ASP A 53 -8.75 -5.29 -4.05
N ALA A 54 -9.54 -4.39 -3.45
CA ALA A 54 -9.07 -3.55 -2.35
C ALA A 54 -8.73 -4.37 -1.09
N GLU A 55 -9.58 -5.33 -0.73
CA GLU A 55 -9.37 -6.26 0.39
C GLU A 55 -8.14 -7.15 0.13
N ALA A 56 -8.04 -7.75 -1.06
CA ALA A 56 -6.89 -8.59 -1.43
C ALA A 56 -5.58 -7.78 -1.44
N PHE A 57 -5.58 -6.57 -1.99
CA PHE A 57 -4.40 -5.71 -1.99
C PHE A 57 -3.99 -5.29 -0.58
N GLN A 58 -4.97 -4.95 0.27
CA GLN A 58 -4.73 -4.64 1.67
C GLN A 58 -4.11 -5.83 2.40
N GLU A 59 -4.65 -7.04 2.27
CA GLU A 59 -4.11 -8.25 2.89
C GLU A 59 -2.70 -8.58 2.37
N GLU A 60 -2.49 -8.53 1.05
CA GLU A 60 -1.16 -8.75 0.45
C GLU A 60 -0.14 -7.74 0.97
N CYS A 61 -0.52 -6.47 1.17
CA CYS A 61 0.37 -5.45 1.71
C CYS A 61 0.62 -5.61 3.21
N ALA A 62 -0.40 -5.94 4.00
CA ALA A 62 -0.26 -6.17 5.44
C ALA A 62 0.63 -7.39 5.76
N ASN A 63 0.68 -8.36 4.84
CA ASN A 63 1.56 -9.53 4.94
C ASN A 63 3.03 -9.24 4.54
N LEU A 64 3.39 -8.02 4.14
CA LEU A 64 4.79 -7.63 3.98
C LEU A 64 5.41 -7.26 5.34
N PRO A 65 6.55 -7.84 5.72
CA PRO A 65 7.21 -7.49 6.97
C PRO A 65 7.48 -5.99 7.11
N GLY A 66 6.95 -5.37 8.17
CA GLY A 66 7.11 -3.95 8.45
C GLY A 66 6.19 -3.02 7.65
N PHE A 67 5.17 -3.58 6.99
CA PHE A 67 4.10 -2.84 6.34
C PHE A 67 2.81 -3.00 7.16
N THR A 68 1.97 -2.00 7.07
CA THR A 68 0.59 -2.01 7.55
C THR A 68 -0.28 -1.49 6.42
N ALA A 69 -1.48 -2.03 6.31
CA ALA A 69 -2.42 -1.62 5.28
C ALA A 69 -3.83 -1.67 5.83
N GLU A 70 -4.63 -0.68 5.47
CA GLU A 70 -6.05 -0.56 5.80
C GLU A 70 -6.79 -0.06 4.58
N PHE A 71 -8.08 -0.40 4.46
CA PHE A 71 -8.93 0.13 3.40
C PHE A 71 -10.24 0.67 3.94
N GLU A 72 -10.79 1.65 3.24
CA GLU A 72 -12.05 2.29 3.58
C GLU A 72 -12.78 2.77 2.33
N SER A 73 -14.08 3.06 2.47
CA SER A 73 -14.86 3.67 1.39
C SER A 73 -14.37 5.08 1.11
N LEU A 74 -14.19 5.41 -0.17
CA LEU A 74 -13.71 6.71 -0.65
C LEU A 74 -14.87 7.66 -0.98
#